data_AF-K1RNT8-F1
#
_entry.id   AF-K1RNT8-F1
#
_cell.length_a   1.000
_cell.length_b   1.000
_cell.length_c   1.000
_cell.angle_alpha   90.00
_cell.angle_beta   90.00
_cell.angle_gamma   90.00
#
_symmetry.space_group_name_H-M   'P 1'
#
loop_
_entity.id
_entity.type
_entity.pdbx_description
1 polymer ?
#
loop_
_entity_poly.entity_id
_entity_poly.type
_entity_poly.pdbx_seq_one_letter_code
_entity_poly.pdbx_strand_id
1 'polypeptide(L)'
;MARVLYPGKEDFTPKKREQIFRQIKNNDWDAIILTHEQFGMIPQSPEIQQEILQAELDSIGQNLMLLRQQGKNVSRSLMTGCLKRQANLEAKLQKMQYALDNRKDDAVDFRRMGIDHLYVDESHKFKNLTFTTRHDRVAGLGNPDGSQRALNMFYALRTIQQRTGRDLGATFLSGTTISNSLTELYLLFKYLRPQELERQNIRTFDAWAAVFAKKSVDYEFSVTNEIVQKERFRYFIKVPELAAFYSEITDYRTAEDIGIDRPQKNEILHNIPPTPDQQDFIERLMQFAKTGDAELLGRPPL
;
A
#
# COMPACT_ATOMS: atom_id res chain seq x y z
N MET A 1 -7.80 14.11 -35.52
CA MET A 1 -8.29 12.84 -34.95
C MET A 1 -7.39 12.51 -33.77
N ALA A 2 -7.94 12.05 -32.64
CA ALA A 2 -7.13 11.69 -31.48
C ALA A 2 -6.30 10.42 -31.76
N ARG A 3 -5.04 10.42 -31.36
CA ARG A 3 -4.10 9.29 -31.42
C ARG A 3 -4.22 8.51 -30.11
N VAL A 4 -4.85 7.34 -30.18
CA VAL A 4 -5.05 6.46 -29.03
C VAL A 4 -4.34 5.13 -29.24
N LEU A 5 -3.55 4.71 -28.25
CA LEU A 5 -2.90 3.41 -28.21
C LEU A 5 -3.63 2.49 -27.23
N TYR A 6 -4.13 1.36 -27.71
CA TYR A 6 -4.81 0.35 -26.89
C TYR A 6 -4.40 -1.06 -27.35
N PRO A 7 -3.34 -1.65 -26.76
CA PRO A 7 -2.89 -2.99 -27.13
C PRO A 7 -3.80 -4.06 -26.51
N GLY A 8 -4.24 -5.00 -27.33
CA GLY A 8 -4.97 -6.18 -26.87
C GLY A 8 -4.09 -7.15 -26.07
N LYS A 9 -4.69 -8.20 -25.50
CA LYS A 9 -3.95 -9.25 -24.79
C LYS A 9 -2.91 -9.94 -25.69
N GLU A 10 -3.29 -10.23 -26.93
CA GLU A 10 -2.43 -10.91 -27.94
C GLU A 10 -1.28 -10.02 -28.47
N ASP A 11 -1.35 -8.71 -28.19
CA ASP A 11 -0.34 -7.74 -28.61
C ASP A 11 0.75 -7.55 -27.55
N PHE A 12 0.54 -8.05 -26.33
CA PHE A 12 1.44 -7.85 -25.21
C PHE A 12 2.35 -9.05 -24.89
N THR A 13 2.69 -9.83 -25.91
CA THR A 13 3.73 -10.88 -25.79
C THR A 13 5.11 -10.25 -25.51
N PRO A 14 6.07 -10.96 -24.88
CA PRO A 14 7.39 -10.40 -24.56
C PRO A 14 8.09 -9.72 -25.74
N LYS A 15 8.01 -10.31 -26.95
CA LYS A 15 8.61 -9.76 -28.17
C LYS A 15 7.92 -8.47 -28.65
N LYS A 16 6.59 -8.44 -28.62
CA LYS A 16 5.80 -7.28 -29.09
C LYS A 16 5.77 -6.14 -28.06
N ARG A 17 5.89 -6.46 -26.77
CA ARG A 17 5.86 -5.47 -25.67
C ARG A 17 6.96 -4.42 -25.80
N GLU A 18 8.18 -4.81 -26.15
CA GLU A 18 9.27 -3.84 -26.35
C GLU A 18 8.97 -2.86 -27.49
N GLN A 19 8.33 -3.35 -28.57
CA GLN A 19 7.89 -2.50 -29.67
C GLN A 19 6.81 -1.53 -29.22
N ILE A 20 5.83 -1.97 -28.43
CA ILE A 20 4.80 -1.09 -27.85
C ILE A 20 5.43 -0.02 -26.96
N PHE A 21 6.39 -0.37 -26.11
CA PHE A 21 7.09 0.60 -25.26
C PHE A 21 7.88 1.62 -26.08
N ARG A 22 8.51 1.21 -27.18
CA ARG A 22 9.15 2.13 -28.13
C ARG A 22 8.12 3.00 -28.85
N GLN A 23 6.96 2.47 -29.21
CA GLN A 23 5.88 3.24 -29.81
C GLN A 23 5.32 4.31 -28.86
N ILE A 24 5.18 3.98 -27.57
CA ILE A 24 4.79 4.95 -26.53
C ILE A 24 5.84 6.06 -26.45
N LYS A 25 7.12 5.70 -26.36
CA LYS A 25 8.23 6.66 -26.23
C LYS A 25 8.38 7.59 -27.45
N ASN A 26 8.26 7.04 -28.66
CA ASN A 26 8.69 7.73 -29.89
C ASN A 26 7.55 8.43 -30.63
N ASN A 27 6.32 8.35 -30.14
CA ASN A 27 5.16 9.02 -30.76
C ASN A 27 4.42 9.83 -29.72
N ASP A 28 3.84 10.94 -30.15
CA ASP A 28 2.94 11.73 -29.31
C ASP A 28 1.55 11.09 -29.31
N TRP A 29 1.16 10.47 -28.20
CA TRP A 29 -0.18 9.88 -28.02
C TRP A 29 -1.05 10.83 -27.21
N ASP A 30 -2.31 10.95 -27.59
CA ASP A 30 -3.31 11.68 -26.80
C ASP A 30 -3.81 10.83 -25.62
N ALA A 31 -3.86 9.51 -25.80
CA ALA A 31 -4.18 8.57 -24.72
C ALA A 31 -3.55 7.18 -24.94
N ILE A 32 -3.17 6.54 -23.85
CA ILE A 32 -2.67 5.15 -23.83
C ILE A 32 -3.51 4.37 -22.82
N ILE A 33 -4.18 3.32 -23.28
CA ILE A 33 -5.06 2.49 -22.46
C ILE A 33 -4.37 1.15 -22.25
N LEU A 34 -4.10 0.80 -20.99
CA LEU A 34 -3.45 -0.45 -20.61
C LEU A 34 -4.24 -1.13 -19.51
N THR A 35 -4.21 -2.47 -19.48
CA THR A 35 -4.64 -3.21 -18.30
C THR A 35 -3.65 -2.98 -17.15
N HIS A 36 -4.08 -3.23 -15.91
CA HIS A 36 -3.18 -3.14 -14.75
C HIS A 36 -1.96 -4.06 -14.85
N GLU A 37 -2.10 -5.22 -15.49
CA GLU A 37 -1.01 -6.16 -15.71
C GLU A 37 -0.02 -5.60 -16.73
N GLN A 38 -0.50 -5.05 -17.85
CA GLN A 38 0.33 -4.43 -18.88
C GLN A 38 1.11 -3.23 -18.33
N PHE A 39 0.43 -2.35 -17.58
CA PHE A 39 1.08 -1.24 -16.86
C PHE A 39 2.15 -1.77 -15.88
N GLY A 40 1.82 -2.85 -15.18
CA GLY A 40 2.74 -3.54 -14.26
C GLY A 40 4.05 -4.02 -14.91
N MET A 41 4.08 -4.18 -16.23
CA MET A 41 5.26 -4.60 -16.98
C MET A 41 6.11 -3.43 -17.52
N ILE A 42 5.66 -2.18 -17.38
CA ILE A 42 6.46 -1.03 -17.79
C ILE A 42 7.69 -0.92 -16.87
N PRO A 43 8.92 -0.91 -17.42
CA PRO A 43 10.11 -0.68 -16.63
C PRO A 43 10.08 0.71 -15.99
N GLN A 44 10.38 0.78 -14.70
CA GLN A 44 10.48 2.05 -13.98
C GLN A 44 11.91 2.60 -14.06
N SER A 45 12.05 3.92 -13.96
CA SER A 45 13.37 4.58 -13.97
C SER A 45 14.17 4.18 -12.74
N PRO A 46 15.38 3.58 -12.89
CA PRO A 46 16.20 3.18 -11.75
C PRO A 46 16.61 4.37 -10.88
N GLU A 47 16.72 5.58 -11.45
CA GLU A 47 16.99 6.81 -10.72
C GLU A 47 15.88 7.13 -9.72
N ILE A 48 14.62 7.04 -10.15
CA ILE A 48 13.44 7.26 -9.29
C ILE A 48 13.35 6.17 -8.22
N GLN A 49 13.63 4.92 -8.59
CA GLN A 49 13.65 3.82 -7.63
C GLN A 49 14.72 4.04 -6.56
N GLN A 50 15.93 4.44 -6.95
CA GLN A 50 17.03 4.71 -6.04
C GLN A 50 16.68 5.84 -5.06
N GLU A 51 16.13 6.95 -5.56
CA GLU A 51 15.75 8.08 -4.70
C GLU A 51 14.71 7.68 -3.65
N ILE A 52 13.68 6.95 -4.06
CA ILE A 52 12.63 6.49 -3.13
C ILE A 52 13.18 5.50 -2.10
N LEU A 53 14.01 4.56 -2.54
CA LEU A 53 14.63 3.59 -1.63
C LEU A 53 15.62 4.27 -0.67
N GLN A 54 16.33 5.30 -1.13
CA GLN A 54 17.23 6.09 -0.29
C GLN A 54 16.45 6.88 0.75
N ALA A 55 15.35 7.55 0.36
CA ALA A 55 14.49 8.25 1.30
C ALA A 55 13.88 7.30 2.36
N GLU A 56 13.53 6.08 1.96
CA GLU A 56 13.08 5.04 2.90
C GLU A 56 14.20 4.59 3.85
N LEU A 57 15.42 4.42 3.33
CA LEU A 57 16.60 4.09 4.12
C LEU A 57 16.91 5.18 5.16
N ASP A 58 16.87 6.45 4.76
CA ASP A 58 17.10 7.60 5.63
C ASP A 58 16.04 7.65 6.75
N SER A 59 14.78 7.40 6.41
CA SER A 59 13.68 7.30 7.39
C SER A 59 13.92 6.18 8.41
N ILE A 60 14.40 5.02 7.97
CA ILE A 60 14.76 3.91 8.87
C ILE A 60 15.96 4.28 9.75
N GLY A 61 16.96 4.96 9.19
CA GLY A 61 18.11 5.48 9.94
C GLY A 61 17.68 6.42 11.07
N GLN A 62 16.81 7.38 10.77
CA GLN A 62 16.24 8.29 11.77
C GLN A 62 15.45 7.53 12.84
N ASN A 63 14.62 6.55 12.45
CA ASN A 63 13.89 5.71 13.39
C ASN A 63 14.83 4.93 14.32
N LEU A 64 15.91 4.34 13.79
CA LEU A 64 16.92 3.64 14.58
C LEU A 64 17.65 4.57 15.56
N MET A 65 17.96 5.80 15.16
CA MET A 65 18.54 6.80 16.05
C MET A 65 17.62 7.14 17.21
N LEU A 66 16.33 7.40 16.93
CA LEU A 66 15.32 7.68 17.96
C LEU A 66 15.14 6.50 18.91
N LEU A 67 15.10 5.27 18.39
CA LEU A 67 15.03 4.07 19.21
C LEU A 67 16.26 3.97 20.14
N ARG A 68 17.47 4.16 19.62
CA ARG A 68 18.69 4.15 20.46
C ARG A 68 18.64 5.18 21.59
N GLN A 69 18.09 6.37 21.33
CA GLN A 69 17.94 7.43 22.34
C GLN A 69 16.90 7.09 23.42
N GLN A 70 15.88 6.28 23.12
CA GLN A 70 14.86 5.85 24.09
C GLN A 70 15.37 4.81 25.11
N GLY A 71 16.58 4.28 24.94
CA GLY A 71 17.25 3.46 25.97
C GLY A 71 16.58 2.11 26.26
N LYS A 72 16.49 1.73 27.55
CA LYS A 72 16.15 0.37 28.02
C LYS A 72 14.73 -0.12 27.72
N ASN A 73 13.84 0.72 27.19
CA ASN A 73 12.44 0.36 26.90
C ASN A 73 12.19 -0.05 25.43
N VAL A 74 13.24 -0.21 24.62
CA VAL A 74 13.09 -0.60 23.21
C VAL A 74 12.98 -2.13 23.07
N SER A 75 11.93 -2.57 22.37
CA SER A 75 11.80 -3.97 21.94
C SER A 75 13.02 -4.36 21.08
N ARG A 76 13.82 -5.32 21.57
CA ARG A 76 14.95 -5.89 20.80
C ARG A 76 14.50 -6.42 19.43
N SER A 77 13.28 -6.94 19.35
CA SER A 77 12.68 -7.44 18.11
C SER A 77 12.48 -6.31 17.09
N LEU A 78 11.91 -5.18 17.53
CA LEU A 78 11.72 -3.99 16.69
C LEU A 78 13.04 -3.48 16.13
N MET A 79 14.06 -3.38 16.99
CA MET A 79 15.39 -2.91 16.57
C MET A 79 16.04 -3.87 15.57
N THR A 80 15.94 -5.18 15.81
CA THR A 80 16.44 -6.20 14.88
C THR A 80 15.69 -6.15 13.55
N GLY A 81 14.38 -5.95 13.55
CA GLY A 81 13.56 -5.78 12.34
C GLY A 81 13.99 -4.56 11.52
N CYS A 82 14.21 -3.42 12.17
CA CYS A 82 14.70 -2.21 11.50
C CYS A 82 16.09 -2.41 10.88
N LEU A 83 17.03 -3.05 11.60
CA LEU A 83 18.37 -3.36 11.08
C LEU A 83 18.33 -4.31 9.88
N LYS A 84 17.49 -5.35 9.92
CA LYS A 84 17.28 -6.25 8.78
C LYS A 84 16.72 -5.51 7.57
N ARG A 85 15.73 -4.63 7.78
CA ARG A 85 15.16 -3.81 6.70
C ARG A 85 16.18 -2.86 6.12
N GLN A 86 17.00 -2.21 6.95
CA GLN A 86 18.11 -1.37 6.53
C GLN A 86 19.07 -2.13 5.62
N ALA A 87 19.58 -3.29 6.06
CA ALA A 87 20.51 -4.11 5.27
C ALA A 87 19.89 -4.57 3.94
N ASN A 88 18.60 -4.93 3.94
CA ASN A 88 17.88 -5.31 2.72
C ASN A 88 17.76 -4.14 1.74
N LEU A 89 17.52 -2.91 2.23
CA LEU A 89 17.44 -1.72 1.39
C LEU A 89 18.82 -1.33 0.85
N GLU A 90 19.86 -1.37 1.67
CA GLU A 90 21.25 -1.13 1.23
C GLU A 90 21.65 -2.11 0.12
N ALA A 91 21.35 -3.39 0.28
CA ALA A 91 21.61 -4.40 -0.76
C ALA A 91 20.80 -4.14 -2.05
N LYS A 92 19.56 -3.67 -1.94
CA LYS A 92 18.76 -3.27 -3.12
C LYS A 92 19.35 -2.04 -3.80
N LEU A 93 19.76 -1.03 -3.05
CA LEU A 93 20.38 0.19 -3.56
C LEU A 93 21.69 -0.12 -4.29
N GLN A 94 22.55 -0.98 -3.74
CA GLN A 94 23.77 -1.43 -4.42
C GLN A 94 23.47 -2.13 -5.75
N LYS A 95 22.46 -3.00 -5.79
CA LYS A 95 22.01 -3.65 -7.04
C LYS A 95 21.49 -2.65 -8.06
N MET A 96 20.75 -1.63 -7.62
CA MET A 96 20.25 -0.57 -8.51
C MET A 96 21.38 0.31 -9.03
N GLN A 97 22.35 0.65 -8.18
CA GLN A 97 23.54 1.40 -8.59
C GLN A 97 24.31 0.64 -9.68
N TYR A 98 24.56 -0.66 -9.48
CA TYR A 98 25.20 -1.49 -10.50
C TYR A 98 24.39 -1.51 -11.81
N ALA A 99 23.06 -1.58 -11.75
CA ALA A 99 22.19 -1.55 -12.92
C ALA A 99 22.23 -0.19 -13.65
N LEU A 100 22.39 0.92 -12.91
CA LEU A 100 22.59 2.26 -13.45
C LEU A 100 23.95 2.39 -14.14
N ASP A 101 25.02 1.92 -13.50
CA ASP A 101 26.38 2.01 -14.04
C ASP A 101 26.55 1.18 -15.33
N ASN A 102 25.79 0.09 -15.48
CA ASN A 102 25.78 -0.78 -16.66
C ASN A 102 24.58 -0.50 -17.59
N ARG A 103 23.88 0.61 -17.40
CA ARG A 103 22.67 0.94 -18.17
C ARG A 103 23.03 1.21 -19.63
N LYS A 104 22.29 0.57 -20.54
CA LYS A 104 22.34 0.90 -21.97
C LYS A 104 21.53 2.16 -22.25
N ASP A 105 22.07 3.08 -23.04
CA ASP A 105 21.41 4.35 -23.39
C ASP A 105 20.06 4.20 -24.09
N ASP A 106 19.78 3.07 -24.72
CA ASP A 106 18.51 2.81 -25.41
C ASP A 106 17.39 2.21 -24.53
N ALA A 107 17.64 1.96 -23.25
CA ALA A 107 16.64 1.35 -22.37
C ALA A 107 15.38 2.22 -22.24
N VAL A 108 14.22 1.67 -22.60
CA VAL A 108 12.91 2.34 -22.46
C VAL A 108 12.41 2.14 -21.03
N ASP A 109 12.07 3.24 -20.35
CA ASP A 109 11.44 3.25 -19.03
C ASP A 109 10.29 4.26 -18.99
N PHE A 110 9.51 4.22 -17.91
CA PHE A 110 8.36 5.10 -17.71
C PHE A 110 8.73 6.59 -17.80
N ARG A 111 9.90 6.97 -17.28
CA ARG A 111 10.38 8.37 -17.31
C ARG A 111 10.60 8.87 -18.73
N ARG A 112 11.17 8.03 -19.59
CA ARG A 112 11.45 8.34 -21.00
C ARG A 112 10.20 8.25 -21.88
N MET A 113 9.14 7.59 -21.44
CA MET A 113 7.86 7.50 -22.16
C MET A 113 7.09 8.82 -22.24
N GLY A 114 7.44 9.82 -21.42
CA GLY A 114 6.82 11.15 -21.51
C GLY A 114 5.45 11.30 -20.84
N ILE A 115 4.83 10.21 -20.37
CA ILE A 115 3.49 10.19 -19.75
C ILE A 115 3.37 11.20 -18.61
N ASP A 116 2.40 12.11 -18.68
CA ASP A 116 2.20 13.24 -17.77
C ASP A 116 1.01 13.09 -16.83
N HIS A 117 0.10 12.16 -17.08
CA HIS A 117 -1.03 11.89 -16.20
C HIS A 117 -1.44 10.41 -16.23
N LEU A 118 -1.84 9.89 -15.07
CA LEU A 118 -2.34 8.52 -14.91
C LEU A 118 -3.81 8.53 -14.54
N TYR A 119 -4.66 7.93 -15.37
CA TYR A 119 -6.03 7.57 -14.98
C TYR A 119 -6.05 6.12 -14.50
N VAL A 120 -6.35 5.93 -13.22
CA VAL A 120 -6.29 4.60 -12.58
C VAL A 120 -7.69 4.20 -12.16
N ASP A 121 -8.31 3.34 -12.97
CA ASP A 121 -9.56 2.70 -12.60
C ASP A 121 -9.33 1.62 -11.52
N GLU A 122 -10.33 1.40 -10.68
CA GLU A 122 -10.26 0.50 -9.52
C GLU A 122 -8.97 0.68 -8.70
N SER A 123 -8.62 1.93 -8.42
CA SER A 123 -7.41 2.35 -7.71
C SER A 123 -7.25 1.72 -6.33
N HIS A 124 -8.34 1.24 -5.72
CA HIS A 124 -8.31 0.44 -4.50
C HIS A 124 -7.41 -0.81 -4.62
N LYS A 125 -7.12 -1.29 -5.84
CA LYS A 125 -6.13 -2.35 -6.10
C LYS A 125 -4.69 -1.94 -5.77
N PHE A 126 -4.38 -0.64 -5.69
CA PHE A 126 -3.04 -0.10 -5.43
C PHE A 126 -2.88 0.44 -4.00
N LYS A 127 -3.85 0.21 -3.11
CA LYS A 127 -3.85 0.78 -1.74
C LYS A 127 -2.82 0.17 -0.79
N ASN A 128 -2.28 -1.01 -1.09
CA ASN A 128 -1.29 -1.70 -0.25
C ASN A 128 0.14 -1.28 -0.60
N LEU A 129 0.47 0.00 -0.38
CA LEU A 129 1.82 0.56 -0.56
C LEU A 129 2.66 0.34 0.71
N THR A 130 3.98 0.16 0.53
CA THR A 130 4.92 0.05 1.66
C THR A 130 4.89 1.28 2.56
N PHE A 131 4.97 1.05 3.86
CA PHE A 131 5.14 2.09 4.87
C PHE A 131 5.98 1.59 6.04
N THR A 132 6.53 2.54 6.78
CA THR A 132 7.37 2.26 7.95
C THR A 132 6.63 2.70 9.20
N THR A 133 6.62 1.83 10.21
CA THR A 133 6.05 2.10 11.54
C THR A 133 6.93 1.52 12.63
N ARG A 134 7.03 2.22 13.75
CA ARG A 134 7.65 1.72 15.00
C ARG A 134 6.65 0.98 15.87
N HIS A 135 5.38 0.94 15.48
CA HIS A 135 4.35 0.20 16.19
C HIS A 135 4.40 -1.27 15.81
N ASP A 136 4.94 -2.09 16.70
CA ASP A 136 4.93 -3.54 16.58
C ASP A 136 3.56 -4.09 17.04
N ARG A 137 3.02 -5.09 16.33
CA ARG A 137 1.79 -5.83 16.71
C ARG A 137 0.49 -5.02 16.82
N VAL A 138 0.42 -3.82 16.24
CA VAL A 138 -0.87 -3.11 16.15
C VAL A 138 -1.72 -3.76 15.06
N ALA A 139 -2.86 -4.31 15.44
CA ALA A 139 -3.76 -4.98 14.51
C ALA A 139 -4.43 -3.96 13.57
N GLY A 140 -4.64 -4.35 12.32
CA GLY A 140 -5.32 -3.53 11.30
C GLY A 140 -4.43 -2.60 10.49
N LEU A 141 -3.10 -2.61 10.70
CA LEU A 141 -2.18 -1.79 9.90
C LEU A 141 -1.91 -2.33 8.48
N GLY A 142 -2.25 -3.58 8.20
CA GLY A 142 -1.91 -4.26 6.95
C GLY A 142 -0.46 -4.77 6.95
N ASN A 143 0.03 -5.18 5.77
CA ASN A 143 1.42 -5.63 5.60
C ASN A 143 2.33 -4.41 5.34
N PRO A 144 3.30 -4.08 6.22
CA PRO A 144 4.21 -2.94 6.02
C PRO A 144 5.08 -3.04 4.78
N ASP A 145 5.33 -4.25 4.27
CA ASP A 145 6.11 -4.45 3.04
C ASP A 145 5.33 -4.04 1.78
N GLY A 146 4.00 -3.91 1.90
CA GLY A 146 3.12 -3.54 0.81
C GLY A 146 3.07 -4.58 -0.31
N SER A 147 2.69 -4.14 -1.51
CA SER A 147 2.62 -4.94 -2.72
C SER A 147 3.49 -4.36 -3.82
N GLN A 148 4.12 -5.23 -4.62
CA GLN A 148 4.92 -4.81 -5.77
C GLN A 148 4.11 -3.99 -6.77
N ARG A 149 2.81 -4.29 -6.92
CA ARG A 149 1.88 -3.55 -7.77
C ARG A 149 1.72 -2.10 -7.31
N ALA A 150 1.49 -1.89 -6.01
CA ALA A 150 1.38 -0.55 -5.42
C ALA A 150 2.70 0.23 -5.55
N LEU A 151 3.84 -0.44 -5.28
CA LEU A 151 5.16 0.17 -5.42
C LEU A 151 5.47 0.58 -6.87
N ASN A 152 5.07 -0.22 -7.86
CA ASN A 152 5.23 0.15 -9.27
C ASN A 152 4.42 1.41 -9.63
N MET A 153 3.15 1.48 -9.21
CA MET A 153 2.33 2.69 -9.36
C MET A 153 2.97 3.90 -8.67
N PHE A 154 3.57 3.69 -7.50
CA PHE A 154 4.25 4.74 -6.75
C PHE A 154 5.44 5.32 -7.52
N TYR A 155 6.28 4.47 -8.12
CA TYR A 155 7.38 4.91 -8.98
C TYR A 155 6.89 5.72 -10.19
N ALA A 156 5.86 5.25 -10.87
CA ALA A 156 5.30 5.94 -12.02
C ALA A 156 4.76 7.33 -11.64
N LEU A 157 3.94 7.42 -10.58
CA LEU A 157 3.40 8.68 -10.11
C LEU A 157 4.50 9.63 -9.63
N ARG A 158 5.49 9.13 -8.90
CA ARG A 158 6.62 9.94 -8.45
C ARG A 158 7.44 10.51 -9.59
N THR A 159 7.63 9.73 -10.65
CA THR A 159 8.27 10.21 -11.89
C THR A 159 7.56 11.43 -12.46
N ILE A 160 6.22 11.42 -12.47
CA ILE A 160 5.40 12.54 -12.96
C ILE A 160 5.50 13.75 -12.03
N GLN A 161 5.32 13.52 -10.72
CA GLN A 161 5.33 14.57 -9.70
C GLN A 161 6.67 15.29 -9.63
N GLN A 162 7.79 14.57 -9.69
CA GLN A 162 9.12 15.17 -9.71
C GLN A 162 9.36 16.01 -10.97
N ARG A 163 8.93 15.52 -12.13
CA ARG A 163 9.07 16.25 -13.40
C ARG A 163 8.29 17.55 -13.40
N THR A 164 7.10 17.55 -12.81
CA THR A 164 6.23 18.74 -12.75
C THR A 164 6.51 19.62 -11.54
N GLY A 165 7.22 19.11 -10.54
CA GLY A 165 7.43 19.76 -9.25
C GLY A 165 6.15 19.94 -8.43
N ARG A 166 5.09 19.18 -8.73
CA ARG A 166 3.75 19.34 -8.13
C ARG A 166 3.19 18.00 -7.66
N ASP A 167 2.33 18.07 -6.65
CA ASP A 167 1.50 16.97 -6.16
C ASP A 167 0.31 16.68 -7.10
N LEU A 168 0.59 16.51 -8.40
CA LEU A 168 -0.39 16.28 -9.47
C LEU A 168 0.12 15.19 -10.43
N GLY A 169 -0.74 14.70 -11.32
CA GLY A 169 -0.36 13.71 -12.33
C GLY A 169 -1.00 12.33 -12.20
N ALA A 170 -1.99 12.18 -11.31
CA ALA A 170 -2.86 11.02 -11.29
C ALA A 170 -4.30 11.36 -10.90
N THR A 171 -5.23 10.61 -11.46
CA THR A 171 -6.64 10.56 -11.08
C THR A 171 -6.97 9.13 -10.70
N PHE A 172 -7.29 8.92 -9.43
CA PHE A 172 -7.68 7.63 -8.89
C PHE A 172 -9.21 7.52 -8.91
N LEU A 173 -9.72 6.49 -9.57
CA LEU A 173 -11.14 6.18 -9.63
C LEU A 173 -11.39 4.91 -8.81
N SER A 174 -12.43 4.90 -7.98
CA SER A 174 -12.81 3.74 -7.17
C SER A 174 -14.27 3.85 -6.79
N GLY A 175 -15.02 2.75 -6.91
CA GLY A 175 -16.38 2.65 -6.36
C GLY A 175 -16.42 2.38 -4.86
N THR A 176 -15.27 2.07 -4.25
CA THR A 176 -15.15 1.79 -2.80
C THR A 176 -14.52 2.97 -2.08
N THR A 177 -15.09 3.31 -0.92
CA THR A 177 -14.47 4.19 0.06
C THR A 177 -13.29 3.48 0.74
N ILE A 178 -12.45 4.26 1.42
CA ILE A 178 -11.34 3.78 2.24
C ILE A 178 -11.84 2.68 3.19
N SER A 179 -11.27 1.48 3.09
CA SER A 179 -11.89 0.24 3.57
C SER A 179 -11.49 -0.08 5.03
N ASN A 180 -11.56 0.92 5.91
CA ASN A 180 -11.28 0.81 7.36
C ASN A 180 -9.83 0.56 7.78
N SER A 181 -8.85 0.86 6.93
CA SER A 181 -7.46 0.91 7.36
C SER A 181 -7.03 2.37 7.43
N LEU A 182 -6.73 2.84 8.64
CA LEU A 182 -6.13 4.15 8.89
C LEU A 182 -4.87 4.35 8.02
N THR A 183 -4.16 3.25 7.74
CA THR A 183 -3.04 3.20 6.80
C THR A 183 -3.44 3.56 5.36
N GLU A 184 -4.59 3.11 4.87
CA GLU A 184 -5.01 3.38 3.47
C GLU A 184 -5.16 4.88 3.21
N LEU A 185 -5.72 5.64 4.15
CA LEU A 185 -5.85 7.09 4.01
C LEU A 185 -4.48 7.78 3.99
N TYR A 186 -3.58 7.40 4.90
CA TYR A 186 -2.19 7.87 4.86
C TYR A 186 -1.53 7.55 3.53
N LEU A 187 -1.72 6.34 3.00
CA LEU A 187 -1.11 5.91 1.75
C LEU A 187 -1.68 6.66 0.55
N LEU A 188 -2.96 7.05 0.55
CA LEU A 188 -3.53 7.94 -0.47
C LEU A 188 -2.85 9.31 -0.46
N PHE A 189 -2.65 9.92 0.72
CA PHE A 189 -1.87 11.16 0.82
C PHE A 189 -0.42 10.95 0.41
N LYS A 190 0.18 9.81 0.77
CA LYS A 190 1.52 9.46 0.31
C LYS A 190 1.56 9.40 -1.21
N TYR A 191 0.56 8.83 -1.90
CA TYR A 191 0.50 8.87 -3.36
C TYR A 191 0.33 10.30 -3.88
N LEU A 192 -0.73 10.97 -3.48
CA LEU A 192 -1.27 12.14 -4.18
C LEU A 192 -0.77 13.49 -3.64
N ARG A 193 -0.32 13.56 -2.38
CA ARG A 193 0.04 14.80 -1.68
C ARG A 193 1.36 14.73 -0.90
N PRO A 194 2.46 14.23 -1.49
CA PRO A 194 3.72 14.10 -0.75
C PRO A 194 4.34 15.42 -0.31
N GLN A 195 4.30 16.48 -1.12
CA GLN A 195 4.85 17.78 -0.72
C GLN A 195 4.04 18.39 0.41
N GLU A 196 2.71 18.22 0.40
CA GLU A 196 1.87 18.70 1.50
C GLU A 196 2.14 17.96 2.81
N LEU A 197 2.32 16.63 2.75
CA LEU A 197 2.77 15.86 3.91
C LEU A 197 4.14 16.35 4.42
N GLU A 198 5.09 16.61 3.52
CA GLU A 198 6.39 17.15 3.90
C GLU A 198 6.31 18.57 4.50
N ARG A 199 5.45 19.44 3.96
CA ARG A 199 5.18 20.78 4.51
C ARG A 199 4.70 20.74 5.95
N GLN A 200 3.88 19.74 6.29
CA GLN A 200 3.40 19.49 7.65
C GLN A 200 4.40 18.69 8.51
N ASN A 201 5.61 18.41 8.00
CA ASN A 201 6.63 17.58 8.63
C ASN A 201 6.16 16.13 8.93
N ILE A 202 5.26 15.61 8.10
CA ILE A 202 4.71 14.26 8.19
C ILE A 202 5.44 13.36 7.17
N ARG A 203 6.53 12.74 7.60
CA ARG A 203 7.36 11.87 6.72
C ARG A 203 7.11 10.36 6.90
N THR A 204 6.39 9.98 7.95
CA THR A 204 6.15 8.57 8.31
C THR A 204 4.70 8.34 8.67
N PHE A 205 4.28 7.08 8.61
CA PHE A 205 2.95 6.69 9.08
C PHE A 205 2.78 7.02 10.57
N ASP A 206 3.80 6.79 11.40
CA ASP A 206 3.74 7.11 12.82
C ASP A 206 3.54 8.62 13.08
N ALA A 207 4.21 9.49 12.32
CA ALA A 207 4.03 10.93 12.42
C ALA A 207 2.60 11.33 12.04
N TRP A 208 2.06 10.74 10.97
CA TRP A 208 0.68 10.97 10.55
C TRP A 208 -0.32 10.47 11.58
N ALA A 209 -0.14 9.24 12.09
CA ALA A 209 -0.98 8.63 13.09
C ALA A 209 -0.95 9.40 14.42
N ALA A 210 0.19 9.99 14.81
CA ALA A 210 0.28 10.83 16.00
C ALA A 210 -0.57 12.12 15.90
N VAL A 211 -0.81 12.61 14.68
CA VAL A 211 -1.62 13.82 14.44
C VAL A 211 -3.11 13.48 14.31
N PHE A 212 -3.43 12.40 13.58
CA PHE A 212 -4.79 12.12 13.10
C PHE A 212 -5.44 10.87 13.70
N ALA A 213 -4.73 10.08 14.52
CA ALA A 213 -5.26 8.84 15.05
C ALA A 213 -5.10 8.71 16.57
N LYS A 214 -6.05 7.97 17.17
CA LYS A 214 -5.99 7.57 18.57
C LYS A 214 -5.98 6.04 18.66
N LYS A 215 -5.03 5.54 19.44
CA LYS A 215 -4.96 4.11 19.78
C LYS A 215 -6.04 3.76 20.78
N SER A 216 -6.64 2.59 20.60
CA SER A 216 -7.46 1.91 21.59
C SER A 216 -6.85 0.56 21.91
N VAL A 217 -6.96 0.16 23.16
CA VAL A 217 -6.63 -1.19 23.62
C VAL A 217 -7.93 -1.99 23.64
N ASP A 218 -7.91 -3.17 23.04
CA ASP A 218 -8.98 -4.16 23.15
C ASP A 218 -8.39 -5.49 23.67
N TYR A 219 -9.21 -6.30 24.33
CA TYR A 219 -8.82 -7.61 24.84
C TYR A 219 -9.47 -8.69 23.98
N GLU A 220 -8.66 -9.57 23.40
CA GLU A 220 -9.12 -10.63 22.52
C GLU A 220 -8.57 -11.98 22.98
N PHE A 221 -9.34 -13.05 22.78
CA PHE A 221 -8.83 -14.40 22.97
C PHE A 221 -7.84 -14.74 21.85
N SER A 222 -6.66 -15.23 22.22
CA SER A 222 -5.70 -15.81 21.28
C SER A 222 -6.21 -17.15 20.74
N VAL A 223 -5.52 -17.68 19.74
CA VAL A 223 -5.70 -19.08 19.29
C VAL A 223 -5.48 -20.09 20.43
N THR A 224 -4.67 -19.77 21.43
CA THR A 224 -4.46 -20.59 22.64
C THR A 224 -5.52 -20.37 23.73
N ASN A 225 -6.55 -19.55 23.45
CA ASN A 225 -7.62 -19.15 24.37
C ASN A 225 -7.12 -18.38 25.61
N GLU A 226 -6.02 -17.64 25.45
CA GLU A 226 -5.49 -16.71 26.45
C GLU A 226 -5.97 -15.30 26.12
N ILE A 227 -6.25 -14.48 27.14
CA ILE A 227 -6.61 -13.07 26.95
C ILE A 227 -5.35 -12.30 26.54
N VAL A 228 -5.31 -11.85 25.30
CA VAL A 228 -4.22 -11.03 24.77
C VAL A 228 -4.72 -9.62 24.54
N GLN A 229 -3.98 -8.66 25.09
CA GLN A 229 -4.19 -7.25 24.84
C GLN A 229 -3.73 -6.91 23.41
N LYS A 230 -4.61 -6.35 22.59
CA LYS A 230 -4.28 -5.85 21.25
C LYS A 230 -4.50 -4.36 21.14
N GLU A 231 -3.47 -3.65 20.71
CA GLU A 231 -3.60 -2.26 20.29
C GLU A 231 -4.16 -2.19 18.87
N ARG A 232 -5.08 -1.24 18.63
CA ARG A 232 -5.69 -0.93 17.33
C ARG A 232 -5.76 0.57 17.13
N PHE A 233 -5.53 1.04 15.91
CA PHE A 233 -5.90 2.41 15.51
C PHE A 233 -7.37 2.41 15.09
N ARG A 234 -8.26 2.77 16.01
CA ARG A 234 -9.72 2.66 15.79
C ARG A 234 -10.39 3.98 15.46
N TYR A 235 -9.84 5.10 15.97
CA TYR A 235 -10.49 6.40 15.89
C TYR A 235 -9.59 7.42 15.22
N PHE A 236 -10.17 8.20 14.32
CA PHE A 236 -9.59 9.44 13.86
C PHE A 236 -9.79 10.51 14.94
N ILE A 237 -8.76 11.31 15.16
CA ILE A 237 -8.84 12.58 15.87
C ILE A 237 -8.63 13.70 14.86
N LYS A 238 -9.10 14.92 15.17
CA LYS A 238 -9.06 16.06 14.22
C LYS A 238 -9.77 15.75 12.91
N VAL A 239 -10.97 15.15 13.03
CA VAL A 239 -11.80 14.75 11.89
C VAL A 239 -12.11 15.92 10.95
N PRO A 240 -12.42 17.14 11.42
CA PRO A 240 -12.65 18.27 10.51
C PRO A 240 -11.43 18.60 9.64
N GLU A 241 -10.23 18.65 10.22
CA GLU A 241 -8.99 18.95 9.50
C GLU A 241 -8.63 17.83 8.53
N LEU A 242 -8.81 16.57 8.95
CA LEU A 242 -8.57 15.42 8.09
C LEU A 242 -9.56 15.35 6.93
N ALA A 243 -10.84 15.68 7.17
CA ALA A 243 -11.87 15.75 6.15
C ALA A 243 -11.59 16.88 5.15
N ALA A 244 -11.16 18.05 5.63
CA ALA A 244 -10.73 19.15 4.77
C ALA A 244 -9.55 18.72 3.89
N PHE A 245 -8.51 18.12 4.47
CA PHE A 245 -7.35 17.65 3.71
C PHE A 245 -7.73 16.55 2.70
N TYR A 246 -8.62 15.63 3.08
CA TYR A 246 -9.11 14.59 2.19
C TYR A 246 -9.98 15.15 1.04
N SER A 247 -10.75 16.20 1.30
CA SER A 247 -11.57 16.87 0.28
C SER A 247 -10.74 17.60 -0.79
N GLU A 248 -9.49 17.97 -0.50
CA GLU A 248 -8.59 18.54 -1.52
C GLU A 248 -8.26 17.56 -2.65
N ILE A 249 -8.37 16.25 -2.38
CA ILE A 249 -7.99 15.19 -3.32
C ILE A 249 -9.14 14.29 -3.74
N THR A 250 -10.34 14.52 -3.21
CA THR A 250 -11.47 13.59 -3.37
C THR A 250 -12.74 14.36 -3.75
N ASP A 251 -13.33 13.95 -4.87
CA ASP A 251 -14.75 14.19 -5.15
C ASP A 251 -15.50 12.87 -4.91
N TYR A 252 -16.43 12.88 -3.96
CA TYR A 252 -17.20 11.71 -3.56
C TYR A 252 -18.68 12.02 -3.68
N ARG A 253 -19.40 11.14 -4.38
CA ARG A 253 -20.85 11.24 -4.57
C ARG A 253 -21.49 9.90 -4.29
N THR A 254 -22.48 9.89 -3.41
CA THR A 254 -23.40 8.78 -3.22
C THR A 254 -24.51 8.81 -4.26
N ALA A 255 -25.26 7.71 -4.37
CA ALA A 255 -26.47 7.68 -5.19
C ALA A 255 -27.54 8.68 -4.71
N GLU A 256 -27.60 8.91 -3.40
CA GLU A 256 -28.50 9.89 -2.78
C GLU A 256 -28.10 11.32 -3.16
N ASP A 257 -26.80 11.64 -3.14
CA ASP A 257 -26.28 12.98 -3.48
C ASP A 257 -26.62 13.42 -4.92
N ILE A 258 -26.78 12.46 -5.83
CA ILE A 258 -27.10 12.69 -7.25
C ILE A 258 -28.56 12.40 -7.58
N GLY A 259 -29.40 12.11 -6.59
CA GLY A 259 -30.84 11.92 -6.76
C GLY A 259 -31.24 10.67 -7.55
N ILE A 260 -30.42 9.61 -7.54
CA ILE A 260 -30.80 8.33 -8.14
C ILE A 260 -31.77 7.61 -7.20
N ASP A 261 -32.99 7.38 -7.68
CA ASP A 261 -33.98 6.56 -6.99
C ASP A 261 -33.50 5.10 -6.91
N ARG A 262 -33.39 4.57 -5.69
CA ARG A 262 -32.97 3.19 -5.40
C ARG A 262 -33.87 2.61 -4.31
N PRO A 263 -34.22 1.31 -4.39
CA PRO A 263 -34.96 0.66 -3.32
C PRO A 263 -34.16 0.65 -2.01
N GLN A 264 -34.86 0.74 -0.88
CA GLN A 264 -34.22 0.62 0.44
C GLN A 264 -33.62 -0.77 0.63
N LYS A 265 -32.37 -0.81 1.10
CA LYS A 265 -31.67 -2.06 1.41
C LYS A 265 -32.36 -2.74 2.61
N ASN A 266 -32.90 -3.94 2.41
CA ASN A 266 -33.39 -4.80 3.50
C ASN A 266 -32.32 -5.84 3.86
N GLU A 267 -31.63 -5.64 4.98
CA GLU A 267 -30.56 -6.52 5.46
C GLU A 267 -31.00 -7.26 6.73
N ILE A 268 -31.06 -8.59 6.65
CA ILE A 268 -31.48 -9.45 7.77
C ILE A 268 -30.29 -10.33 8.15
N LEU A 269 -29.77 -10.11 9.36
CA LEU A 269 -28.69 -10.94 9.91
C LEU A 269 -29.28 -12.25 10.47
N HIS A 270 -29.05 -13.36 9.78
CA HIS A 270 -29.41 -14.68 10.28
C HIS A 270 -28.25 -15.28 11.08
N ASN A 271 -28.37 -15.29 12.41
CA ASN A 271 -27.44 -15.98 13.27
C ASN A 271 -27.79 -17.47 13.34
N ILE A 272 -27.03 -18.32 12.67
CA ILE A 272 -27.24 -19.77 12.64
C ILE A 272 -26.35 -20.40 13.72
N PRO A 273 -26.93 -21.06 14.74
CA PRO A 273 -26.12 -21.73 15.77
C PRO A 273 -25.33 -22.90 15.16
N PRO A 274 -24.13 -23.19 15.67
CA PRO A 274 -23.35 -24.33 15.20
C PRO A 274 -24.09 -25.64 15.48
N THR A 275 -24.03 -26.59 14.54
CA THR A 275 -24.56 -27.95 14.72
C THR A 275 -23.78 -28.71 15.81
N PRO A 276 -24.30 -29.82 16.36
CA PRO A 276 -23.56 -30.64 17.32
C PRO A 276 -22.17 -31.05 16.82
N ASP A 277 -22.05 -31.47 15.56
CA ASP A 277 -20.77 -31.84 14.95
C ASP A 277 -19.82 -30.64 14.84
N GLN A 278 -20.33 -29.44 14.57
CA GLN A 278 -19.53 -28.21 14.55
C GLN A 278 -19.08 -27.82 15.96
N GLN A 279 -19.92 -28.02 16.98
CA GLN A 279 -19.55 -27.76 18.39
C GLN A 279 -18.42 -28.69 18.82
N ASP A 280 -18.55 -30.00 18.59
CA ASP A 280 -17.50 -30.99 18.85
C ASP A 280 -16.21 -30.67 18.08
N PHE A 281 -16.32 -30.31 16.79
CA PHE A 281 -15.16 -29.92 16.01
C PHE A 281 -14.49 -28.63 16.53
N ILE A 282 -15.27 -27.63 16.96
CA ILE A 282 -14.74 -26.40 17.57
C ILE A 282 -14.00 -26.71 18.87
N GLU A 283 -14.53 -27.61 19.71
CA GLU A 283 -13.84 -28.04 20.93
C GLU A 283 -12.51 -28.73 20.63
N ARG A 284 -12.49 -29.67 19.68
CA ARG A 284 -11.26 -30.33 19.22
C ARG A 284 -10.26 -29.34 18.65
N LEU A 285 -10.72 -28.34 17.90
CA LEU A 285 -9.89 -27.28 17.34
C LEU A 285 -9.30 -26.37 18.41
N MET A 286 -10.06 -26.06 19.47
CA MET A 286 -9.55 -25.34 20.63
C MET A 286 -8.52 -26.17 21.41
N GLN A 287 -8.69 -27.48 21.54
CA GLN A 287 -7.72 -28.36 22.18
C GLN A 287 -6.43 -28.47 21.34
N PHE A 288 -6.55 -28.71 20.04
CA PHE A 288 -5.42 -28.70 19.10
C PHE A 288 -4.61 -27.40 19.19
N ALA A 289 -5.28 -26.24 19.22
CA ALA A 289 -4.58 -24.96 19.30
C ALA A 289 -3.81 -24.77 20.62
N LYS A 290 -4.21 -25.46 21.69
CA LYS A 290 -3.49 -25.46 22.99
C LYS A 290 -2.34 -26.47 23.04
N THR A 291 -2.53 -27.65 22.46
CA THR A 291 -1.60 -28.80 22.61
C THR A 291 -0.65 -28.98 21.44
N GLY A 292 -1.00 -28.49 20.25
CA GLY A 292 -0.31 -28.78 18.99
C GLY A 292 -0.55 -30.19 18.45
N ASP A 293 -1.43 -30.97 19.07
CA ASP A 293 -1.66 -32.38 18.73
C ASP A 293 -2.61 -32.52 17.53
N ALA A 294 -2.03 -32.78 16.36
CA ALA A 294 -2.75 -32.91 15.10
C ALA A 294 -3.72 -34.11 15.04
N GLU A 295 -3.55 -35.12 15.91
CA GLU A 295 -4.45 -36.28 15.97
C GLU A 295 -5.87 -35.90 16.41
N LEU A 296 -6.00 -34.83 17.21
CA LEU A 296 -7.29 -34.25 17.62
C LEU A 296 -8.15 -33.77 16.44
N LEU A 297 -7.51 -33.50 15.29
CA LEU A 297 -8.15 -33.11 14.03
C LEU A 297 -8.20 -34.24 13.00
N GLY A 298 -7.85 -35.48 13.39
CA GLY A 298 -7.77 -36.63 12.49
C GLY A 298 -6.61 -36.53 11.50
N ARG A 299 -5.55 -35.79 11.83
CA ARG A 299 -4.35 -35.65 11.00
C ARG A 299 -3.19 -36.43 11.63
N PRO A 300 -2.21 -36.90 10.83
CA PRO A 300 -0.98 -37.48 11.38
C PRO A 300 -0.22 -36.45 12.23
N PRO A 301 0.62 -36.90 13.19
CA PRO A 301 1.43 -36.03 14.03
C PRO A 301 2.29 -35.06 13.19
N LEU A 302 2.38 -33.81 13.66
CA LEU A 302 3.20 -32.75 13.05
C LEU A 302 4.69 -32.92 13.33
#